data_AF-A0A0Q4IDX6-F1
#
_entry.id   AF-A0A0Q4IDX6-F1
#
_cell.length_a   1.000
_cell.length_b   1.000
_cell.length_c   1.000
_cell.angle_alpha   90.00
_cell.angle_beta   90.00
_cell.angle_gamma   90.00
#
_symmetry.space_group_name_H-M   'P 1'
#
loop_
_entity.id
_entity.type
_entity.pdbx_description
1 polymer ?
#
loop_
_entity_poly.entity_id
_entity_poly.type
_entity_poly.pdbx_seq_one_letter_code
_entity_poly.pdbx_strand_id
1 'polypeptide(L)'
;MATNVLFALLFWAVFLGVNGYAAWRGGRPERIGAAINVVGCIATLVVRLLSASAWLPAALSVLTIDFAVAAGFFWLAVRTTRFWPVWAFGFTLANLLVSIAAALLPAVAPFVYHTGLGLYAYLAFAALALGTMQLPRDAGPVLRNGFRSSWMPPQPK
;
A
#
# COMPACT_ATOMS: atom_id res chain seq x y z
N MET A 1 15.97 -18.42 -14.14
CA MET A 1 14.85 -17.88 -14.95
C MET A 1 13.49 -18.19 -14.34
N ALA A 2 13.14 -19.46 -14.05
CA ALA A 2 11.82 -19.84 -13.53
C ALA A 2 11.42 -19.17 -12.18
N THR A 3 12.33 -19.09 -11.21
CA THR A 3 12.01 -18.60 -9.85
C THR A 3 11.61 -17.11 -9.80
N ASN A 4 12.29 -16.25 -10.56
CA ASN A 4 11.97 -14.81 -10.59
C ASN A 4 10.61 -14.57 -11.25
N VAL A 5 10.29 -15.32 -12.31
CA VAL A 5 8.99 -15.27 -12.97
C VAL A 5 7.90 -15.74 -12.02
N LEU A 6 8.14 -16.81 -11.26
CA LEU A 6 7.21 -17.28 -10.24
C LEU A 6 6.94 -16.20 -9.18
N PHE A 7 7.96 -15.55 -8.64
CA PHE A 7 7.78 -14.47 -7.65
C PHE A 7 7.02 -13.27 -8.23
N ALA A 8 7.28 -12.90 -9.48
CA ALA A 8 6.54 -11.84 -10.15
C ALA A 8 5.05 -12.21 -10.33
N LEU A 9 4.76 -13.43 -10.80
CA LEU A 9 3.39 -13.92 -10.96
C LEU A 9 2.64 -13.99 -9.63
N LEU A 10 3.29 -14.47 -8.56
CA LEU A 10 2.72 -14.49 -7.22
C LEU A 10 2.40 -13.08 -6.71
N PHE A 11 3.33 -12.14 -6.91
CA PHE A 11 3.11 -10.75 -6.52
C PHE A 11 1.89 -10.15 -7.23
N TRP A 12 1.81 -10.30 -8.55
CA TRP A 12 0.68 -9.79 -9.34
C TRP A 12 -0.63 -10.47 -8.98
N ALA A 13 -0.62 -11.78 -8.74
CA ALA A 13 -1.82 -12.52 -8.31
C ALA A 13 -2.35 -12.01 -6.96
N VAL A 14 -1.46 -11.84 -5.97
CA VAL A 14 -1.84 -11.30 -4.65
C VAL A 14 -2.28 -9.84 -4.78
N PHE A 15 -1.56 -9.04 -5.54
CA PHE A 15 -1.88 -7.63 -5.77
C PHE A 15 -3.28 -7.47 -6.37
N LEU A 16 -3.56 -8.15 -7.49
CA LEU A 16 -4.86 -8.07 -8.15
C LEU A 16 -5.96 -8.68 -7.29
N GLY A 17 -5.68 -9.80 -6.62
CA GLY A 17 -6.63 -10.47 -5.73
C GLY A 17 -7.07 -9.58 -4.57
N VAL A 18 -6.11 -8.99 -3.84
CA VAL A 18 -6.40 -8.14 -2.68
C VAL A 18 -7.04 -6.82 -3.08
N ASN A 19 -6.49 -6.13 -4.08
CA ASN A 19 -7.06 -4.84 -4.52
C ASN A 19 -8.44 -5.03 -5.17
N GLY A 20 -8.63 -6.09 -5.95
CA GLY A 20 -9.94 -6.45 -6.52
C GLY A 20 -10.95 -6.82 -5.44
N TYR A 21 -10.54 -7.60 -4.43
CA TYR A 21 -11.38 -7.95 -3.30
C TYR A 21 -11.79 -6.72 -2.47
N ALA A 22 -10.85 -5.81 -2.20
CA ALA A 22 -11.12 -4.54 -1.51
C ALA A 22 -12.01 -3.61 -2.35
N ALA A 23 -11.87 -3.60 -3.68
CA ALA A 23 -12.73 -2.83 -4.56
C ALA A 23 -14.17 -3.35 -4.57
N TRP A 24 -14.35 -4.68 -4.63
CA TRP A 24 -15.66 -5.30 -4.73
C TRP A 24 -16.40 -5.31 -3.38
N ARG A 25 -15.74 -5.77 -2.31
CA ARG A 25 -16.36 -5.98 -0.99
C ARG A 25 -16.07 -4.85 0.01
N GLY A 26 -14.97 -4.12 -0.16
CA GLY A 26 -14.55 -3.10 0.79
C GLY A 26 -15.47 -1.88 0.85
N GLY A 27 -15.43 -1.20 1.99
CA GLY A 27 -16.08 0.08 2.19
C GLY A 27 -15.30 1.20 1.49
N ARG A 28 -15.71 2.45 1.72
CA ARG A 28 -15.01 3.62 1.17
C ARG A 28 -13.53 3.67 1.57
N PRO A 29 -13.14 3.41 2.83
CA PRO A 29 -11.73 3.41 3.23
C PRO A 29 -10.90 2.35 2.49
N GLU A 30 -11.44 1.14 2.36
CA GLU A 30 -10.76 0.01 1.72
C GLU A 30 -10.57 0.26 0.22
N ARG A 31 -11.58 0.84 -0.44
CA ARG A 31 -11.50 1.26 -1.85
C ARG A 31 -10.46 2.35 -2.07
N ILE A 32 -10.37 3.33 -1.17
CA ILE A 32 -9.34 4.37 -1.23
C ILE A 32 -7.94 3.76 -1.01
N GLY A 33 -7.79 2.85 -0.05
CA GLY A 33 -6.54 2.11 0.14
C GLY A 33 -6.11 1.32 -1.09
N ALA A 34 -7.06 0.64 -1.73
CA ALA A 34 -6.80 -0.07 -2.98
C ALA A 34 -6.38 0.91 -4.10
N ALA A 35 -7.05 2.06 -4.22
CA ALA A 35 -6.68 3.09 -5.19
C ALA A 35 -5.26 3.62 -4.94
N ILE A 36 -4.87 3.87 -3.69
CA ILE A 36 -3.51 4.30 -3.33
C ILE A 36 -2.47 3.27 -3.80
N ASN A 37 -2.71 1.98 -3.53
CA ASN A 37 -1.82 0.90 -3.98
C ASN A 37 -1.73 0.81 -5.51
N VAL A 38 -2.86 0.91 -6.21
CA VAL A 38 -2.92 0.84 -7.67
C VAL A 38 -2.20 2.02 -8.31
N VAL A 39 -2.47 3.24 -7.85
CA VAL A 39 -1.81 4.44 -8.35
C VAL A 39 -0.31 4.40 -8.07
N GLY A 40 0.11 4.01 -6.87
CA GLY A 40 1.52 3.85 -6.53
C GLY A 40 2.23 2.81 -7.40
N CYS A 41 1.60 1.66 -7.63
CA CYS A 41 2.15 0.60 -8.48
C CYS A 41 2.31 1.06 -9.93
N ILE A 42 1.29 1.69 -10.51
CA ILE A 42 1.33 2.22 -11.88
C ILE A 42 2.38 3.31 -12.00
N ALA A 43 2.45 4.25 -11.05
CA ALA A 43 3.46 5.32 -11.05
C ALA A 43 4.88 4.74 -11.05
N THR A 44 5.16 3.76 -10.18
CA THR A 44 6.46 3.10 -10.12
C THR A 44 6.77 2.34 -11.41
N LEU A 45 5.78 1.66 -12.00
CA LEU A 45 5.96 0.96 -13.28
C LEU A 45 6.31 1.94 -14.41
N VAL A 46 5.54 3.03 -14.55
CA VAL A 46 5.76 4.04 -15.58
C VAL A 46 7.15 4.66 -15.43
N VAL A 47 7.56 5.05 -14.22
CA VAL A 47 8.90 5.60 -13.97
C VAL A 47 10.00 4.60 -14.36
N ARG A 48 9.82 3.31 -14.05
CA ARG A 48 10.79 2.25 -14.41
C ARG A 48 10.84 1.94 -15.90
N LEU A 49 9.74 2.14 -16.63
CA LEU A 49 9.70 2.02 -18.09
C LEU A 49 10.37 3.21 -18.78
N LEU A 50 10.23 4.42 -18.24
CA LEU A 50 10.79 5.64 -18.81
C LEU A 50 12.26 5.86 -18.45
N SER A 51 12.77 5.22 -17.39
CA SER A 51 14.14 5.46 -16.92
C SER A 51 14.78 4.18 -16.38
N ALA A 52 15.78 3.65 -17.10
CA ALA A 52 16.57 2.51 -16.65
C ALA A 52 17.28 2.76 -15.31
N SER A 53 17.59 4.03 -14.99
CA SER A 53 18.16 4.42 -13.70
C SER A 53 17.20 4.22 -12.52
N ALA A 54 15.89 4.15 -12.76
CA ALA A 54 14.90 3.88 -11.71
C ALA A 54 14.90 2.41 -11.23
N TRP A 55 15.71 1.56 -11.86
CA TRP A 55 15.98 0.20 -11.39
C TRP A 55 17.12 0.14 -10.37
N LEU A 56 17.91 1.21 -10.22
CA LEU A 56 18.92 1.25 -9.18
C LEU A 56 18.24 1.28 -7.79
N PRO A 57 18.88 0.64 -6.79
CA PRO A 57 18.47 0.78 -5.40
C PRO A 57 18.34 2.27 -5.04
N ALA A 58 17.25 2.61 -4.34
CA ALA A 58 16.99 3.96 -3.86
C ALA A 58 16.93 5.07 -4.92
N ALA A 59 16.49 4.76 -6.14
CA ALA A 59 16.19 5.80 -7.13
C ALA A 59 15.23 6.86 -6.54
N LEU A 60 15.66 8.12 -6.54
CA LEU A 60 14.92 9.27 -5.97
C LEU A 60 13.48 9.36 -6.48
N SER A 61 13.25 8.98 -7.75
CA SER A 61 11.93 8.96 -8.36
C SER A 61 10.99 7.95 -7.69
N VAL A 62 11.47 6.73 -7.45
CA VAL A 62 10.70 5.67 -6.76
C VAL A 62 10.52 6.01 -5.29
N LEU A 63 11.55 6.57 -4.64
CA LEU A 63 11.47 7.00 -3.24
C LEU A 63 10.39 8.07 -3.02
N THR A 64 10.25 9.01 -3.96
CA THR A 64 9.20 10.04 -3.92
C THR A 64 7.80 9.42 -4.02
N ILE A 65 7.63 8.38 -4.83
CA ILE A 65 6.37 7.64 -4.96
C ILE A 65 6.06 6.89 -3.66
N ASP A 66 7.04 6.18 -3.10
CA ASP A 66 6.88 5.45 -1.84
C ASP A 66 6.48 6.41 -0.70
N PHE A 67 7.07 7.61 -0.66
CA PHE A 67 6.70 8.65 0.30
C PHE A 67 5.25 9.11 0.10
N ALA A 68 4.81 9.33 -1.15
CA ALA A 68 3.43 9.72 -1.45
C ALA A 68 2.43 8.62 -1.05
N VAL A 69 2.77 7.35 -1.28
CA VAL A 69 1.96 6.19 -0.86
C VAL A 69 1.87 6.13 0.67
N ALA A 70 2.99 6.27 1.38
CA ALA A 70 3.03 6.30 2.84
C ALA A 70 2.21 7.47 3.39
N ALA A 71 2.32 8.67 2.81
CA ALA A 71 1.53 9.83 3.19
C ALA A 71 0.03 9.61 2.94
N GLY A 72 -0.33 8.93 1.83
CA GLY A 72 -1.71 8.53 1.54
C GLY A 72 -2.29 7.59 2.60
N PHE A 73 -1.53 6.57 3.02
CA PHE A 73 -1.94 5.67 4.09
C PHE A 73 -1.99 6.36 5.46
N PHE A 74 -1.05 7.27 5.75
CA PHE A 74 -1.10 8.10 6.95
C PHE A 74 -2.39 8.93 7.02
N TRP A 75 -2.71 9.63 5.93
CA TRP A 75 -3.94 10.41 5.83
C TRP A 75 -5.18 9.53 6.04
N LEU A 76 -5.21 8.35 5.42
CA LEU A 76 -6.30 7.39 5.56
C LEU A 76 -6.42 6.88 7.01
N ALA A 77 -5.30 6.62 7.69
CA ALA A 77 -5.26 6.17 9.07
C ALA A 77 -5.81 7.21 10.05
N VAL A 78 -5.50 8.50 9.84
CA VAL A 78 -6.01 9.58 10.70
C VAL A 78 -7.51 9.84 10.46
N ARG A 79 -7.96 9.75 9.20
CA ARG A 79 -9.34 10.10 8.82
C ARG A 79 -10.38 9.00 9.07
N THR A 80 -9.95 7.75 9.17
CA THR A 80 -10.86 6.60 9.29
C THR A 80 -10.89 6.05 10.71
N THR A 81 -11.97 5.32 11.05
CA THR A 81 -12.08 4.58 12.33
C THR A 81 -11.55 3.15 12.22
N ARG A 82 -11.05 2.76 11.05
CA ARG A 82 -10.55 1.42 10.77
C ARG A 82 -9.12 1.29 11.31
N PHE A 83 -8.79 0.15 11.87
CA PHE A 83 -7.46 -0.10 12.45
C PHE A 83 -6.41 -0.48 11.39
N TRP A 84 -6.84 -1.14 10.30
CA TRP A 84 -5.96 -1.65 9.25
C TRP A 84 -5.09 -0.59 8.54
N PRO A 85 -5.52 0.67 8.30
CA PRO A 85 -4.68 1.64 7.60
C PRO A 85 -3.44 2.04 8.40
N VAL A 86 -3.48 1.96 9.74
CA VAL A 86 -2.31 2.19 10.60
C VAL A 86 -1.23 1.15 10.32
N TRP A 87 -1.63 -0.10 10.10
CA TRP A 87 -0.72 -1.21 9.80
C TRP A 87 -0.12 -1.02 8.39
N ALA A 88 -0.97 -0.71 7.40
CA ALA A 88 -0.52 -0.41 6.05
C ALA A 88 0.46 0.77 6.01
N PHE A 89 0.20 1.84 6.78
CA PHE A 89 1.13 2.95 6.95
C PHE A 89 2.47 2.49 7.56
N GLY A 90 2.44 1.69 8.63
CA GLY A 90 3.66 1.18 9.26
C GLY A 90 4.52 0.36 8.30
N PHE A 91 3.92 -0.53 7.49
CA PHE A 91 4.67 -1.34 6.52
C PHE A 91 5.19 -0.52 5.34
N THR A 92 4.41 0.43 4.83
CA THR A 92 4.87 1.33 3.75
C THR A 92 5.96 2.29 4.23
N LEU A 93 5.90 2.73 5.48
CA LEU A 93 6.98 3.50 6.11
C LEU A 93 8.25 2.66 6.29
N ALA A 94 8.13 1.40 6.73
CA ALA A 94 9.27 0.49 6.83
C ALA A 94 9.93 0.26 5.45
N ASN A 95 9.12 0.09 4.41
CA ASN A 95 9.59 0.01 3.01
C ASN A 95 10.38 1.26 2.60
N LEU A 96 9.85 2.45 2.91
CA LEU A 96 10.50 3.72 2.65
C LEU A 96 11.86 3.82 3.38
N LEU A 97 11.90 3.44 4.66
CA LEU A 97 13.13 3.45 5.45
C LEU A 97 14.19 2.48 4.92
N VAL A 98 13.78 1.31 4.43
CA VAL A 98 14.69 0.35 3.75
C VAL A 98 15.27 0.97 2.47
N SER A 99 14.46 1.67 1.67
CA SER A 99 14.93 2.42 0.50
C SER A 99 15.89 3.54 0.86
N ILE A 100 15.64 4.29 1.93
CA ILE A 100 16.58 5.33 2.42
C ILE A 100 17.89 4.69 2.90
N ALA A 101 17.81 3.61 3.67
CA ALA A 101 18.99 2.89 4.15
C ALA A 101 19.84 2.34 3.00
N ALA A 102 19.21 1.75 1.98
CA ALA A 102 19.90 1.27 0.78
C ALA A 102 20.58 2.40 -0.01
N ALA A 103 20.04 3.63 0.04
CA ALA A 103 20.67 4.81 -0.55
C ALA A 103 21.96 5.21 0.16
N LEU A 104 21.95 5.11 1.49
CA LEU A 104 23.06 5.52 2.37
C LEU A 104 24.15 4.45 2.49
N LEU A 105 23.79 3.17 2.31
CA LEU A 105 24.66 2.02 2.48
C LEU A 105 24.87 1.30 1.13
N PRO A 106 25.91 1.65 0.36
CA PRO A 106 26.15 1.07 -0.97
C PRO A 106 26.53 -0.43 -0.96
N ALA A 107 26.73 -1.04 0.22
CA ALA A 107 27.11 -2.44 0.37
C ALA A 107 25.92 -3.41 0.54
N VAL A 108 24.67 -2.94 0.47
CA VAL A 108 23.50 -3.82 0.62
C VAL A 108 23.34 -4.68 -0.63
N ALA A 109 23.38 -6.00 -0.45
CA ALA A 109 23.13 -6.95 -1.54
C ALA A 109 21.73 -6.68 -2.16
N PRO A 110 21.61 -6.54 -3.50
CA PRO A 110 20.35 -6.25 -4.16
C PRO A 110 19.23 -7.25 -3.82
N PHE A 111 19.60 -8.51 -3.57
CA PHE A 111 18.66 -9.54 -3.13
C PHE A 111 17.98 -9.20 -1.79
N VAL A 112 18.75 -8.77 -0.78
CA VAL A 112 18.22 -8.42 0.55
C VAL A 112 17.29 -7.20 0.45
N TYR A 113 17.68 -6.23 -0.37
CA TYR A 113 16.87 -5.05 -0.64
C TYR A 113 15.52 -5.42 -1.27
N HIS A 114 15.53 -6.15 -2.40
CA HIS A 114 14.29 -6.49 -3.10
C HIS A 114 13.38 -7.45 -2.34
N THR A 115 13.94 -8.39 -1.58
CA THR A 115 13.16 -9.30 -0.73
C THR A 115 12.51 -8.56 0.44
N GLY A 116 13.23 -7.62 1.07
CA GLY A 116 12.68 -6.76 2.12
C GLY A 116 11.50 -5.92 1.61
N LEU A 117 11.66 -5.25 0.46
CA LEU A 117 10.58 -4.47 -0.14
C LEU A 117 9.34 -5.34 -0.43
N GLY A 118 9.56 -6.53 -1.00
CA GLY A 118 8.48 -7.49 -1.28
C GLY A 118 7.73 -7.90 -0.01
N LEU A 119 8.44 -8.23 1.07
CA LEU A 119 7.85 -8.60 2.35
C LEU A 119 6.92 -7.51 2.90
N TYR A 120 7.38 -6.25 2.93
CA TYR A 120 6.56 -5.15 3.42
C TYR A 120 5.34 -4.87 2.54
N ALA A 121 5.47 -5.02 1.22
CA ALA A 121 4.33 -4.93 0.31
C ALA A 121 3.27 -6.00 0.60
N TYR A 122 3.69 -7.27 0.79
CA TYR A 122 2.76 -8.34 1.15
C TYR A 122 2.09 -8.11 2.50
N LEU A 123 2.81 -7.57 3.50
CA LEU A 123 2.24 -7.23 4.80
C LEU A 123 1.22 -6.08 4.70
N ALA A 124 1.48 -5.08 3.86
CA ALA A 124 0.51 -4.03 3.56
C ALA A 124 -0.76 -4.57 2.87
N PHE A 125 -0.60 -5.51 1.92
CA PHE A 125 -1.75 -6.18 1.30
C PHE A 125 -2.51 -7.06 2.30
N ALA A 126 -1.81 -7.77 3.18
CA ALA A 126 -2.44 -8.55 4.25
C ALA A 126 -3.26 -7.64 5.18
N ALA A 127 -2.74 -6.47 5.55
CA ALA A 127 -3.49 -5.49 6.35
C ALA A 127 -4.78 -5.04 5.64
N LEU A 128 -4.71 -4.70 4.34
CA LEU A 128 -5.88 -4.33 3.55
C LEU A 128 -6.90 -5.47 3.42
N ALA A 129 -6.43 -6.70 3.22
CA ALA A 129 -7.28 -7.89 3.15
C ALA A 129 -8.00 -8.13 4.47
N LEU A 130 -7.29 -8.06 5.60
CA LEU A 130 -7.86 -8.18 6.94
C LEU A 130 -8.91 -7.10 7.21
N GLY A 131 -8.62 -5.85 6.83
CA GLY A 131 -9.57 -4.74 6.92
C GLY A 131 -10.86 -5.00 6.14
N THR A 132 -10.74 -5.57 4.93
CA THR A 132 -11.87 -5.93 4.07
C THR A 132 -12.66 -7.11 4.63
N MET A 133 -12.00 -8.11 5.23
CA MET A 133 -12.65 -9.28 5.85
C MET A 133 -13.44 -8.90 7.10
N GLN A 134 -12.94 -7.95 7.89
CA GLN A 134 -13.61 -7.45 9.10
C GLN A 134 -14.89 -6.67 8.80
N LEU A 135 -15.17 -6.30 7.54
CA LEU A 135 -16.41 -5.63 7.17
C LEU A 135 -17.56 -6.66 7.04
N PRO A 136 -18.60 -6.58 7.90
CA PRO A 136 -19.78 -7.45 7.78
C PRO A 136 -20.51 -7.20 6.46
N ARG A 137 -21.11 -8.24 5.87
CA ARG A 137 -21.83 -8.13 4.59
C ARG A 137 -23.00 -7.14 4.68
N ASP A 138 -23.69 -7.15 5.82
CA ASP A 138 -24.86 -6.30 6.10
C ASP A 138 -24.48 -5.00 6.82
N ALA A 139 -23.21 -4.58 6.72
CA ALA A 139 -22.76 -3.33 7.31
C ALA A 139 -23.61 -2.16 6.81
N GLY A 140 -24.24 -1.46 7.74
CA GLY A 140 -25.02 -0.25 7.46
C GLY A 140 -24.18 0.86 6.81
N PRO A 141 -24.83 1.88 6.22
CA PRO A 141 -24.16 2.91 5.43
C PRO A 141 -23.07 3.68 6.19
N VAL A 142 -23.24 3.89 7.50
CA VAL A 142 -22.24 4.55 8.37
C VAL A 142 -20.97 3.71 8.51
N LEU A 143 -21.11 2.39 8.73
CA LEU A 143 -19.97 1.47 8.84
C LEU A 143 -19.23 1.32 7.51
N ARG A 144 -19.95 1.30 6.38
CA ARG A 144 -19.36 1.26 5.02
C ARG A 144 -18.64 2.57 4.67
N ASN A 145 -19.07 3.70 5.21
CA ASN A 145 -18.37 4.96 5.05
C ASN A 145 -17.06 4.99 5.83
N GLY A 146 -17.05 4.52 7.10
CA GLY A 146 -15.84 4.29 7.89
C GLY A 146 -14.98 5.53 8.21
N PHE A 147 -15.38 6.72 7.75
CA PHE A 147 -14.75 8.00 8.10
C PHE A 147 -15.20 8.46 9.48
N ARG A 148 -14.29 9.07 10.25
CA ARG A 148 -14.62 9.64 11.57
C ARG A 148 -15.72 10.69 11.50
N SER A 149 -15.80 11.45 10.41
CA SER A 149 -16.81 12.50 10.24
C SER A 149 -18.24 11.98 10.22
N SER A 150 -18.49 10.73 9.80
CA SER A 150 -19.85 10.16 9.84
C SER A 150 -20.32 9.77 11.24
N TRP A 151 -19.43 9.81 12.24
CA TRP A 151 -19.76 9.55 13.65
C TRP A 151 -19.92 10.84 14.45
N MET A 152 -19.61 12.01 13.86
CA MET A 152 -19.82 13.30 14.53
C MET A 152 -21.26 13.76 14.32
N PRO A 153 -21.96 14.24 15.38
CA PRO A 153 -23.26 14.87 15.22
C PRO A 153 -23.15 16.07 14.27
N PRO A 154 -24.19 16.37 13.47
CA PRO A 154 -24.21 17.58 12.66
C PRO A 154 -24.01 18.80 13.56
N GLN A 155 -23.00 19.60 13.25
CA GLN A 155 -22.70 20.84 13.97
C GLN A 155 -23.92 21.78 13.82
N PRO A 156 -24.46 22.35 14.90
CA PRO A 156 -25.50 23.37 14.78
C PRO A 156 -24.92 24.57 14.02
N LYS A 157 -25.68 25.05 13.02
CA LYS A 157 -25.34 26.24 12.24
C LYS A 157 -25.55 27.51 13.06
#